data_AF-A0A2W1TSX0-F1
#
_entry.id   AF-A0A2W1TSX0-F1
#
_cell.length_a   1.000
_cell.length_b   1.000
_cell.length_c   1.000
_cell.angle_alpha   90.00
_cell.angle_beta   90.00
_cell.angle_gamma   90.00
#
_symmetry.space_group_name_H-M   'P 1'
#
loop_
_entity.id
_entity.type
_entity.pdbx_description
1 polymer ?
#
loop_
_entity_poly.entity_id
_entity_poly.type
_entity_poly.pdbx_seq_one_letter_code
_entity_poly.pdbx_strand_id
1 'polypeptide(L)'
;MLVSIVYMSRAVVPFDDQAMAVLLAESRLRNEALGVSGLLLAKGGRFMQLLEGPAWSVQDRYDVIAKDRRHGEVKSLVREDIERRRFDGWSMAYRALDDSDLRSEEGFSPFLSGTMDFPRSFDRTSAAWLLKWFRDRELHDL
;
A
#
# COMPACT_ATOMS: atom_id res chain seq x y z
N MET A 1 -13.95 6.28 14.81
CA MET A 1 -14.26 6.08 13.38
C MET A 1 -13.00 5.63 12.68
N LEU A 2 -13.06 4.49 11.99
CA LEU A 2 -11.94 3.99 11.17
C LEU A 2 -12.23 4.28 9.70
N VAL A 3 -11.16 4.59 8.96
CA VAL A 3 -11.23 4.86 7.52
C VAL A 3 -10.18 4.04 6.79
N SER A 4 -10.40 3.85 5.50
CA SER A 4 -9.44 3.32 4.55
C SER A 4 -9.27 4.30 3.39
N ILE A 5 -8.04 4.55 2.97
CA ILE A 5 -7.71 5.30 1.75
C ILE A 5 -6.88 4.40 0.85
N VAL A 6 -7.27 4.28 -0.41
CA VAL A 6 -6.45 3.71 -1.48
C VAL A 6 -6.05 4.83 -2.43
N TYR A 7 -4.75 4.96 -2.68
CA TYR A 7 -4.23 5.92 -3.64
C TYR A 7 -3.18 5.28 -4.54
N MET A 8 -2.91 5.97 -5.64
CA MET A 8 -1.79 5.66 -6.53
C MET A 8 -0.86 6.85 -6.69
N SER A 9 0.38 6.58 -7.05
CA SER A 9 1.41 7.59 -7.34
C SER A 9 2.46 7.02 -8.29
N ARG A 10 3.30 7.89 -8.83
CA ARG A 10 4.43 7.53 -9.70
C ARG A 10 5.74 7.93 -9.04
N ALA A 11 6.70 7.01 -8.96
CA ALA A 11 8.05 7.34 -8.49
C ALA A 11 8.69 8.40 -9.40
N VAL A 12 9.38 9.37 -8.80
CA VAL A 12 10.11 10.40 -9.56
C VAL A 12 11.42 9.85 -10.10
N VAL A 13 12.04 8.92 -9.37
CA VAL A 13 13.21 8.17 -9.77
C VAL A 13 12.97 6.68 -9.53
N PRO A 14 13.63 5.77 -10.27
CA PRO A 14 13.60 4.35 -9.96
C PRO A 14 14.05 4.13 -8.51
N PHE A 15 13.27 3.35 -7.77
CA PHE A 15 13.70 2.86 -6.47
C PHE A 15 14.49 1.58 -6.69
N ASP A 16 15.73 1.54 -6.20
CA ASP A 16 16.44 0.29 -6.01
C ASP A 16 15.96 -0.42 -4.73
N ASP A 17 16.38 -1.67 -4.57
CA ASP A 17 15.97 -2.52 -3.44
C ASP A 17 16.35 -1.91 -2.09
N GLN A 18 17.49 -1.21 -2.03
CA GLN A 18 17.95 -0.58 -0.81
C GLN A 18 17.07 0.62 -0.44
N ALA A 19 16.75 1.49 -1.40
CA ALA A 19 15.85 2.61 -1.20
C ALA A 19 14.45 2.13 -0.81
N MET A 20 14.00 1.00 -1.36
CA MET A 20 12.74 0.38 -0.99
C MET A 20 12.75 -0.14 0.45
N ALA A 21 13.79 -0.87 0.85
CA ALA A 21 13.93 -1.39 2.22
C ALA A 21 13.91 -0.24 3.25
N VAL A 22 14.64 0.85 2.98
CA VAL A 22 14.64 2.05 3.84
C VAL A 22 13.25 2.69 3.90
N LEU A 23 12.58 2.88 2.76
CA LEU A 23 11.22 3.41 2.71
C LEU A 23 10.24 2.58 3.56
N LEU A 24 10.34 1.25 3.46
CA LEU A 24 9.48 0.33 4.20
C LEU A 24 9.75 0.36 5.70
N ALA A 25 11.02 0.36 6.11
CA ALA A 25 11.40 0.47 7.51
C ALA A 25 10.85 1.76 8.14
N GLU A 26 11.02 2.91 7.47
CA GLU A 26 10.47 4.19 7.92
C GLU A 26 8.94 4.17 7.96
N SER A 27 8.31 3.59 6.94
CA SER A 27 6.85 3.53 6.83
C SER A 27 6.25 2.69 7.96
N ARG A 28 6.83 1.52 8.24
CA ARG A 28 6.38 0.63 9.33
C ARG A 28 6.46 1.33 10.69
N LEU A 29 7.60 1.95 11.01
CA LEU A 29 7.80 2.66 12.28
C LEU A 29 6.79 3.79 12.47
N ARG A 30 6.61 4.64 11.46
CA ARG A 30 5.69 5.78 11.52
C ARG A 30 4.23 5.34 11.58
N ASN A 31 3.87 4.32 10.81
CA ASN A 31 2.51 3.80 10.78
C ASN A 31 2.15 3.15 12.10
N GLU A 32 3.05 2.35 12.68
CA GLU A 32 2.84 1.75 14.00
C GLU A 32 2.60 2.81 15.08
N ALA A 33 3.43 3.86 15.12
CA ALA A 33 3.28 4.95 16.07
C ALA A 33 1.95 5.72 15.94
N LEU A 34 1.38 5.79 14.73
CA LEU A 34 0.10 6.45 14.45
C LEU A 34 -1.11 5.52 14.51
N GLY A 35 -0.90 4.23 14.76
CA GLY A 35 -1.94 3.21 14.65
C GLY A 35 -2.50 3.12 13.23
N VAL A 36 -1.65 3.23 12.21
CA VAL A 36 -1.99 3.02 10.80
C VAL A 36 -1.50 1.64 10.39
N SER A 37 -2.31 0.92 9.63
CA SER A 37 -1.96 -0.35 8.99
C SER A 37 -2.21 -0.24 7.49
N GLY A 38 -1.69 -1.18 6.70
CA GLY A 38 -1.91 -1.12 5.26
C GLY A 38 -1.04 -2.01 4.39
N LEU A 39 -1.10 -1.73 3.10
CA LEU A 39 -0.42 -2.45 2.03
C LEU A 39 0.15 -1.47 1.01
N LEU A 40 1.39 -1.71 0.57
CA LEU A 40 2.05 -1.03 -0.53
C LEU A 40 2.38 -2.02 -1.65
N LEU A 41 1.94 -1.72 -2.87
CA LEU A 41 2.29 -2.43 -4.08
C LEU A 41 3.15 -1.53 -4.97
N ALA A 42 4.24 -2.07 -5.51
CA ALA A 42 5.12 -1.36 -6.46
C ALA A 42 5.22 -2.12 -7.78
N LYS A 43 4.96 -1.42 -8.90
CA LYS A 43 5.01 -1.98 -10.27
C LYS A 43 5.27 -0.90 -11.32
N GLY A 44 6.23 -1.10 -12.22
CA GLY A 44 6.58 -0.23 -13.33
C GLY A 44 6.84 1.22 -12.89
N GLY A 45 7.53 1.43 -11.76
CA GLY A 45 7.73 2.77 -11.19
C GLY A 45 6.44 3.44 -10.67
N ARG A 46 5.35 2.70 -10.52
CA ARG A 46 4.09 3.17 -9.92
C ARG A 46 3.90 2.50 -8.57
N PHE A 47 3.25 3.22 -7.66
CA PHE A 47 2.85 2.72 -6.36
C PHE A 47 1.34 2.73 -6.23
N MET A 48 0.79 1.68 -5.63
CA MET A 48 -0.57 1.66 -5.10
C MET A 48 -0.50 1.33 -3.62
N GLN A 49 -1.06 2.20 -2.78
CA GLN A 49 -1.00 2.03 -1.35
C GLN A 49 -2.40 2.15 -0.73
N LEU A 50 -2.69 1.22 0.17
CA LEU A 50 -3.85 1.23 1.05
C LEU A 50 -3.39 1.58 2.46
N LEU A 51 -4.03 2.57 3.08
CA LEU A 51 -3.84 2.97 4.47
C LEU A 51 -5.17 2.83 5.21
N GLU A 52 -5.15 2.28 6.41
CA GLU A 52 -6.33 2.16 7.27
C GLU A 52 -6.01 2.40 8.75
N GLY A 53 -6.98 2.95 9.48
CA GLY A 53 -6.80 3.37 10.86
C GLY A 53 -7.77 4.48 11.27
N PRO A 54 -7.52 5.16 12.41
CA PRO A 54 -8.30 6.32 12.81
C PRO A 54 -8.29 7.39 11.72
N ALA A 55 -9.44 8.05 11.50
CA ALA A 55 -9.60 9.03 10.43
C ALA A 55 -8.52 10.12 10.41
N TRP A 56 -8.18 10.64 11.59
CA TRP A 56 -7.14 11.66 11.74
C TRP A 56 -5.74 11.11 11.42
N SER A 57 -5.40 9.91 11.90
CA SER A 57 -4.09 9.27 11.68
C SER A 57 -3.86 8.99 10.19
N VAL A 58 -4.90 8.46 9.51
CA VAL A 58 -4.82 8.14 8.09
C VAL A 58 -4.69 9.41 7.26
N GLN A 59 -5.44 10.47 7.61
CA GLN A 59 -5.35 11.75 6.91
C GLN A 59 -3.97 12.40 7.08
N ASP A 60 -3.47 12.47 8.32
CA ASP A 60 -2.14 13.03 8.61
C ASP A 60 -1.05 12.28 7.83
N ARG A 61 -1.11 10.94 7.84
CA ARG A 61 -0.17 10.11 7.09
C ARG A 61 -0.28 10.35 5.59
N TYR A 62 -1.49 10.40 5.05
CA TYR A 62 -1.73 10.66 3.64
C TYR A 62 -1.21 12.04 3.20
N ASP A 63 -1.41 13.08 4.00
CA ASP A 63 -0.96 14.44 3.70
C ASP A 63 0.56 14.57 3.69
N VAL A 64 1.26 13.84 4.58
CA VAL A 64 2.73 13.75 4.58
C VAL A 64 3.21 13.02 3.33
N ILE A 65 2.57 11.90 2.99
CA ILE A 65 2.96 11.12 1.81
C ILE A 65 2.71 11.93 0.53
N ALA A 66 1.57 12.61 0.40
CA ALA A 66 1.24 13.40 -0.79
C ALA A 66 2.25 14.53 -1.10
N LYS A 67 3.07 14.92 -0.12
CA LYS A 67 4.14 15.93 -0.25
C LYS A 67 5.54 15.34 -0.39
N ASP A 68 5.67 14.01 -0.35
CA ASP A 68 6.96 13.33 -0.44
C ASP A 68 7.56 13.54 -1.83
N ARG A 69 8.80 14.04 -1.89
CA ARG A 69 9.46 14.39 -3.15
C ARG A 69 9.92 13.17 -3.95
N ARG A 70 9.88 11.97 -3.37
CA ARG A 70 10.28 10.72 -4.03
C ARG A 70 9.24 10.22 -5.03
N HIS A 71 8.01 10.71 -4.97
CA HIS A 71 6.95 10.37 -5.91
C HIS A 71 6.11 11.60 -6.30
N GLY A 72 5.32 11.47 -7.35
CA GLY A 72 4.38 12.47 -7.84
C GLY A 72 3.09 11.84 -8.33
N GLU A 73 2.23 12.63 -8.97
CA GLU A 73 0.94 12.17 -9.51
C GLU A 73 0.06 11.45 -8.46
N VAL A 74 0.16 11.88 -7.19
CA VAL A 74 -0.57 11.25 -6.09
C VAL A 74 -2.07 11.47 -6.27
N LYS A 75 -2.84 10.39 -6.40
CA LYS A 75 -4.29 10.41 -6.60
C LYS A 75 -4.98 9.44 -5.65
N SER A 76 -5.82 9.96 -4.76
CA SER A 76 -6.77 9.15 -3.99
C SER A 76 -7.82 8.57 -4.92
N LEU A 77 -7.99 7.25 -4.90
CA LEU A 77 -8.93 6.52 -5.75
C LEU A 77 -10.19 6.13 -4.99
N VAL A 78 -10.01 5.69 -3.73
CA VAL A 78 -11.10 5.26 -2.85
C VAL A 78 -10.82 5.79 -1.46
N ARG A 79 -11.84 6.35 -0.83
CA ARG A 79 -11.88 6.67 0.59
C ARG A 79 -13.21 6.18 1.15
N GLU A 80 -13.14 5.39 2.21
CA GLU A 80 -14.33 4.76 2.80
C GLU A 80 -14.20 4.62 4.31
N ASP A 81 -15.33 4.66 5.00
CA ASP A 81 -15.42 4.27 6.40
C ASP A 81 -15.41 2.74 6.50
N ILE A 82 -14.70 2.22 7.50
CA ILE A 82 -14.57 0.77 7.71
C ILE A 82 -14.96 0.41 9.15
N GLU A 83 -15.57 -0.76 9.33
CA GLU A 83 -15.95 -1.24 10.66
C GLU A 83 -14.76 -1.84 11.42
N ARG A 84 -13.80 -2.43 10.69
CA ARG A 84 -12.60 -3.08 11.23
C ARG A 84 -11.44 -2.97 10.23
N ARG A 85 -10.21 -3.05 10.75
CA ARG A 85 -8.99 -3.17 9.96
C ARG A 85 -9.00 -4.47 9.15
N ARG A 86 -8.49 -4.42 7.93
CA ARG A 86 -8.33 -5.57 7.02
C ARG A 86 -6.91 -6.12 7.05
N PHE A 87 -5.95 -5.28 7.41
CA PHE A 87 -4.52 -5.56 7.53
C PHE A 87 -4.05 -5.38 8.98
N ASP A 88 -4.88 -5.82 9.93
CA ASP A 88 -4.55 -5.75 11.35
C ASP A 88 -3.29 -6.57 11.66
N GLY A 89 -2.37 -6.01 12.45
CA GLY A 89 -1.06 -6.60 12.73
C GLY A 89 0.06 -6.28 11.73
N TRP A 90 -0.22 -5.55 10.64
CA TRP A 90 0.82 -5.07 9.71
C TRP A 90 0.81 -3.56 9.58
N SER A 91 1.83 -2.90 10.14
CA SER A 91 2.02 -1.47 9.97
C SER A 91 2.21 -1.07 8.50
N MET A 92 2.85 -1.92 7.70
CA MET A 92 2.87 -1.82 6.23
C MET A 92 3.32 -3.15 5.58
N ALA A 93 2.41 -3.86 4.91
CA ALA A 93 2.75 -4.97 4.04
C ALA A 93 3.29 -4.45 2.69
N TYR A 94 4.19 -5.19 2.03
CA TYR A 94 4.81 -4.75 0.78
C TYR A 94 4.97 -5.87 -0.26
N ARG A 95 4.74 -5.56 -1.54
CA ARG A 95 5.10 -6.45 -2.66
C ARG A 95 5.60 -5.65 -3.85
N ALA A 96 6.84 -5.97 -4.27
CA ALA A 96 7.33 -5.67 -5.61
C ALA A 96 6.68 -6.64 -6.60
N LEU A 97 6.16 -6.12 -7.72
CA LEU A 97 5.51 -6.92 -8.75
C LEU A 97 6.40 -7.15 -9.99
N ASP A 98 7.47 -6.37 -10.12
CA ASP A 98 8.45 -6.50 -11.22
C ASP A 98 9.68 -7.30 -10.81
N ASP A 99 9.87 -7.55 -9.52
CA ASP A 99 11.05 -8.20 -8.97
C ASP A 99 10.68 -9.52 -8.31
N SER A 100 11.39 -10.58 -8.72
CA SER A 100 11.20 -11.94 -8.19
C SER A 100 11.86 -12.14 -6.82
N ASP A 101 12.77 -11.26 -6.42
CA ASP A 101 13.79 -11.58 -5.41
C ASP A 101 13.58 -10.91 -4.04
N LEU A 102 12.74 -9.88 -3.92
CA LEU A 102 12.36 -9.25 -2.64
C LEU A 102 11.42 -10.11 -1.75
N ARG A 103 11.48 -11.44 -1.88
CA ARG A 103 10.60 -12.42 -1.22
C ARG A 103 10.94 -12.72 0.25
N SER A 104 11.86 -11.99 0.89
CA SER A 104 12.56 -12.49 2.07
C SER A 104 12.63 -11.54 3.27
N GLU A 105 11.62 -10.69 3.51
CA GLU A 105 11.46 -10.06 4.83
C GLU A 105 10.36 -10.74 5.67
N GLU A 106 10.63 -11.03 6.94
CA GLU A 106 9.63 -11.53 7.88
C GLU A 106 8.43 -10.55 7.97
N GLY A 107 7.22 -11.07 7.72
CA GLY A 107 6.00 -10.25 7.61
C GLY A 107 5.22 -10.45 6.30
N PHE A 108 5.67 -11.35 5.42
CA PHE A 108 4.95 -11.71 4.19
C PHE A 108 3.58 -12.36 4.49
N SER A 109 2.51 -11.64 4.18
CA SER A 109 1.17 -12.23 4.11
C SER A 109 1.09 -13.19 2.90
N PRO A 110 0.43 -14.36 3.02
CA PRO A 110 0.12 -15.23 1.89
C PRO A 110 -0.71 -14.56 0.77
N PHE A 111 -1.28 -13.38 1.04
CA PHE A 111 -1.85 -12.49 0.02
C PHE A 111 -0.79 -12.03 -1.01
N LEU A 112 0.43 -11.77 -0.55
CA LEU A 112 1.55 -11.28 -1.39
C LEU A 112 2.21 -12.39 -2.20
N SER A 113 2.03 -13.66 -1.85
CA SER A 113 2.42 -14.80 -2.70
C SER A 113 1.39 -15.10 -3.79
N GLY A 114 0.25 -14.41 -3.82
CA GLY A 114 -0.85 -14.69 -4.75
C GLY A 114 -1.58 -16.01 -4.46
N THR A 115 -1.27 -16.66 -3.34
CA THR A 115 -1.84 -17.96 -2.94
C THR A 115 -3.08 -17.83 -2.05
N MET A 116 -3.44 -16.63 -1.61
CA MET A 116 -4.72 -16.36 -0.94
C MET A 116 -5.44 -15.12 -1.50
N ASP A 117 -6.74 -15.30 -1.79
CA ASP A 117 -7.67 -14.20 -2.01
C ASP A 117 -7.89 -13.39 -0.73
N PHE A 118 -8.30 -12.14 -0.87
CA PHE A 118 -8.76 -11.34 0.26
C PHE A 118 -9.90 -12.05 1.00
N PRO A 119 -10.09 -11.81 2.31
CA PRO A 119 -11.29 -12.26 3.00
C PRO A 119 -12.53 -11.84 2.20
N ARG A 120 -13.52 -12.72 2.04
CA ARG A 120 -14.74 -12.46 1.22
C ARG A 120 -15.43 -11.12 1.54
N SER A 121 -15.31 -10.66 2.78
CA SER A 121 -15.82 -9.35 3.22
C SER A 121 -15.10 -8.16 2.61
N PHE A 122 -13.80 -8.27 2.32
CA PHE A 122 -13.01 -7.25 1.65
C PHE A 122 -13.05 -7.43 0.12
N ASP A 123 -13.11 -8.67 -0.37
CA ASP A 123 -12.99 -8.99 -1.80
C ASP A 123 -14.02 -8.32 -2.71
N ARG A 124 -15.17 -7.92 -2.14
CA ARG A 124 -16.27 -7.24 -2.84
C ARG A 124 -16.18 -5.72 -2.83
N THR A 125 -15.11 -5.15 -2.26
CA THR A 125 -14.93 -3.69 -2.14
C THR A 125 -14.21 -3.11 -3.36
N SER A 126 -14.41 -1.82 -3.62
CA SER A 126 -13.65 -1.09 -4.65
C SER A 126 -12.15 -1.09 -4.37
N ALA A 127 -11.75 -1.05 -3.10
CA ALA A 127 -10.36 -1.14 -2.67
C ALA A 127 -9.72 -2.48 -3.03
N ALA A 128 -10.38 -3.61 -2.74
CA ALA A 128 -9.90 -4.93 -3.12
C ALA A 128 -9.80 -5.10 -4.64
N TRP A 129 -10.81 -4.62 -5.37
CA TRP A 129 -10.79 -4.64 -6.83
C TRP A 129 -9.61 -3.86 -7.40
N LEU A 130 -9.32 -2.66 -6.88
CA LEU A 130 -8.18 -1.84 -7.31
C LEU A 130 -6.84 -2.53 -7.05
N LEU A 131 -6.67 -3.12 -5.87
CA LEU A 131 -5.45 -3.84 -5.51
C LEU A 131 -5.23 -5.06 -6.43
N LYS A 132 -6.28 -5.82 -6.74
CA LYS A 132 -6.22 -6.93 -7.70
C LYS A 132 -5.91 -6.42 -9.12
N TRP A 133 -6.60 -5.38 -9.56
CA TRP A 133 -6.39 -4.76 -10.87
C TRP A 133 -4.95 -4.29 -11.06
N PHE A 134 -4.37 -3.62 -10.06
CA PHE A 134 -2.99 -3.14 -10.11
C PHE A 134 -1.97 -4.28 -10.12
N ARG A 135 -2.24 -5.35 -9.37
CA ARG A 135 -1.43 -6.56 -9.35
C ARG A 135 -1.39 -7.24 -10.72
N ASP A 136 -2.57 -7.46 -11.30
CA ASP A 136 -2.76 -8.38 -12.43
C ASP A 136 -2.57 -7.71 -13.80
N ARG A 137 -2.69 -6.38 -13.92
CA ARG A 137 -2.49 -5.68 -15.20
C ARG A 137 -1.02 -5.35 -15.48
N GLU A 138 -0.64 -5.45 -16.75
CA GLU A 138 0.54 -4.74 -17.27
C GLU A 138 0.26 -3.24 -17.28
N LEU A 139 1.16 -2.49 -16.66
CA LEU A 139 1.08 -1.04 -16.55
C LEU A 139 1.93 -0.45 -17.68
N HIS A 140 1.37 -0.35 -18.87
CA HIS A 140 2.02 0.38 -19.95
C HIS A 140 1.99 1.89 -19.64
N ASP A 141 3.05 2.60 -20.03
CA ASP A 141 3.01 4.06 -20.16
C ASP A 141 2.11 4.40 -21.36
N LEU A 142 1.04 5.15 -21.09
CA LEU A 142 0.20 5.76 -22.13
C LEU A 142 0.88 7.01 -22.67
#